data_AF-A0A358R1E6-F1
#
_entry.id   AF-A0A358R1E6-F1
#
_cell.length_a   1.000
_cell.length_b   1.000
_cell.length_c   1.000
_cell.angle_alpha   90.00
_cell.angle_beta   90.00
_cell.angle_gamma   90.00
#
_symmetry.space_group_name_H-M   'P 1'
#
loop_
_entity.id
_entity.type
_entity.pdbx_description
1 polymer ?
#
loop_
_entity_poly.entity_id
_entity_poly.type
_entity_poly.pdbx_seq_one_letter_code
_entity_poly.pdbx_strand_id
1 'polypeptide(L)'
;MQKILEGLQAKQIMKSEDILTLREYIGRKYPDAAPREAAAILANAVHRVIDSHIQEFDEKDRLQIRKSLLKKVVNSNHFSIHAGDVFRTCLEIRNGNEKYETTLARWVSGQQDAPISREALRHFSRGQGRPVREPLKHKREVPGGITLPSNVTKQTKKNKTFLAASLIAISLLAFHPLKNMLSVSCGSVASARTTVAAAGAVLPEGLQYSDVDTDKLKASLEKRNSILAEELYLSAILQAARDYNVNPLLLFAITGQEQAFVPRTYKNAAKIANNPFNVYHSWTEYNTDISDSAGIAANTVVNLSRNRPEDVDPLVWINRKYAEDSKWSVGVSQIFRELQAEVGET
;
A
#
# COMPACT_ATOMS: atom_id res chain seq x y z
N MET A 1 10.34 16.66 27.37
CA MET A 1 9.57 15.57 26.74
C MET A 1 8.18 16.04 26.37
N GLN A 2 7.34 16.39 27.35
CA GLN A 2 6.01 16.95 27.14
C GLN A 2 6.02 18.11 26.14
N LYS A 3 6.92 19.08 26.33
CA LYS A 3 7.15 20.20 25.41
C LYS A 3 7.53 19.81 23.97
N ILE A 4 8.25 18.69 23.77
CA ILE A 4 8.63 18.19 22.44
C ILE A 4 7.41 17.57 21.77
N LEU A 5 6.69 16.71 22.50
CA LEU A 5 5.49 16.06 21.97
C LEU A 5 4.39 17.09 21.70
N GLU A 6 4.22 18.09 22.57
CA GLU A 6 3.33 19.24 22.37
C GLU A 6 3.73 20.03 21.12
N GLY A 7 5.03 20.31 20.93
CA GLY A 7 5.53 20.97 19.73
C GLY A 7 5.24 20.18 18.44
N LEU A 8 5.40 18.86 18.48
CA LEU A 8 5.08 17.99 17.35
C LEU A 8 3.56 17.83 17.13
N GLN A 9 2.75 17.86 18.19
CA GLN A 9 1.29 17.82 18.11
C GLN A 9 0.71 19.13 17.60
N ALA A 10 1.37 20.27 17.84
CA ALA A 10 0.97 21.55 17.27
C ALA A 10 1.23 21.64 15.75
N LYS A 11 2.06 20.73 15.18
CA LYS A 11 2.39 20.71 13.76
C LYS A 11 1.45 19.80 12.99
N GLN A 12 0.43 20.41 12.40
CA GLN A 12 -0.55 19.74 11.55
C GLN A 12 0.05 19.40 10.17
N ILE A 13 -0.14 18.15 9.75
CA ILE A 13 0.26 17.63 8.43
C ILE A 13 -0.96 17.56 7.49
N MET A 14 -2.08 17.04 7.99
CA MET A 14 -3.31 16.92 7.20
C MET A 14 -4.54 16.82 8.08
N LYS A 15 -5.67 17.35 7.62
CA LYS A 15 -7.00 17.22 8.24
C LYS A 15 -8.08 16.88 7.23
N SER A 16 -9.28 16.62 7.74
CA SER A 16 -10.46 16.29 6.96
C SER A 16 -10.76 17.33 5.87
N GLU A 17 -10.56 18.62 6.15
CA GLU A 17 -10.77 19.72 5.20
C GLU A 17 -9.79 19.68 4.02
N ASP A 18 -8.56 19.20 4.26
CA ASP A 18 -7.57 19.03 3.19
C ASP A 18 -7.98 17.88 2.26
N ILE A 19 -8.56 16.80 2.82
CA ILE A 19 -9.13 15.70 2.03
C ILE A 19 -10.29 16.19 1.16
N LEU A 20 -11.18 17.03 1.71
CA LEU A 20 -12.26 17.64 0.94
C LEU A 20 -11.73 18.53 -0.18
N THR A 21 -10.72 19.36 0.12
CA THR A 21 -10.05 20.23 -0.86
C THR A 21 -9.42 19.40 -2.00
N LEU A 22 -8.72 18.31 -1.67
CA LEU A 22 -8.15 17.39 -2.66
C LEU A 22 -9.25 16.76 -3.52
N ARG A 23 -10.34 16.30 -2.91
CA ARG A 23 -11.47 15.70 -3.63
C ARG A 23 -12.15 16.70 -4.58
N GLU A 24 -12.36 17.95 -4.14
CA GLU A 24 -12.92 19.01 -4.98
C GLU A 24 -11.99 19.33 -6.16
N TYR A 25 -10.69 19.48 -5.89
CA TYR A 25 -9.69 19.73 -6.94
C TYR A 25 -9.67 18.60 -7.97
N ILE A 26 -9.71 17.33 -7.52
CA ILE A 26 -9.78 16.16 -8.40
C ILE A 26 -11.06 16.20 -9.24
N GLY A 27 -12.22 16.50 -8.64
CA GLY A 27 -13.48 16.62 -9.37
C GLY A 27 -13.48 17.72 -10.43
N ARG A 28 -12.80 18.85 -10.18
CA ARG A 28 -12.65 19.93 -11.17
C ARG A 28 -11.65 19.58 -12.27
N LYS A 29 -10.54 18.92 -11.91
CA LYS A 29 -9.44 18.61 -12.83
C LYS A 29 -9.73 17.38 -13.70
N TYR A 30 -10.52 16.45 -13.17
CA TYR A 30 -10.88 15.18 -13.79
C TYR A 30 -12.41 14.96 -13.73
N PRO A 31 -13.21 15.78 -14.44
CA PRO A 31 -14.68 15.76 -14.32
C PRO A 31 -15.31 14.44 -14.82
N ASP A 32 -14.64 13.77 -15.76
CA ASP A 32 -15.12 12.52 -16.37
C ASP A 32 -14.51 11.27 -15.70
N ALA A 33 -13.68 11.44 -14.66
CA ALA A 33 -13.07 10.31 -13.98
C ALA A 33 -14.13 9.44 -13.31
N ALA A 34 -14.04 8.12 -13.53
CA ALA A 34 -14.91 7.18 -12.85
C ALA A 34 -14.69 7.27 -11.32
N PRO A 35 -15.70 7.01 -10.48
CA PRO A 35 -15.55 7.10 -9.01
C PRO A 35 -14.36 6.32 -8.45
N ARG A 36 -14.03 5.17 -9.06
CA ARG A 36 -12.87 4.34 -8.68
C ARG A 36 -11.53 5.02 -9.00
N GLU A 37 -11.43 5.63 -10.17
CA GLU A 37 -10.25 6.37 -10.60
C GLU A 37 -10.03 7.62 -9.74
N ALA A 38 -11.11 8.39 -9.49
CA ALA A 38 -11.07 9.55 -8.61
C ALA A 38 -10.60 9.18 -7.18
N ALA A 39 -11.05 8.03 -6.65
CA ALA A 39 -10.60 7.53 -5.35
C ALA A 39 -9.11 7.14 -5.35
N ALA A 40 -8.60 6.54 -6.43
CA ALA A 40 -7.19 6.21 -6.57
C ALA A 40 -6.30 7.47 -6.67
N ILE A 41 -6.73 8.47 -7.43
CA ILE A 41 -6.05 9.77 -7.52
C ILE A 41 -6.00 10.44 -6.14
N LEU A 42 -7.11 10.38 -5.39
CA LEU A 42 -7.17 10.93 -4.03
C LEU A 42 -6.21 10.20 -3.08
N ALA A 43 -6.21 8.86 -3.08
CA ALA A 43 -5.30 8.07 -2.27
C ALA A 43 -3.83 8.40 -2.57
N ASN A 44 -3.47 8.49 -3.85
CA ASN A 44 -2.13 8.87 -4.30
C ASN A 44 -1.75 10.30 -3.87
N ALA A 45 -2.69 11.24 -3.93
CA ALA A 45 -2.47 12.60 -3.45
C ALA A 45 -2.20 12.61 -1.93
N VAL A 46 -2.99 11.87 -1.15
CA VAL A 46 -2.78 11.73 0.29
C VAL A 46 -1.42 11.11 0.59
N HIS A 47 -1.05 10.05 -0.13
CA HIS A 47 0.25 9.42 0.02
C HIS A 47 1.40 10.40 -0.21
N ARG A 48 1.33 11.20 -1.29
CA ARG A 48 2.36 12.19 -1.63
C ARG A 48 2.50 13.27 -0.58
N VAL A 49 1.38 13.74 -0.02
CA VAL A 49 1.44 14.73 1.07
C VAL A 49 2.17 14.12 2.25
N ILE A 50 1.76 12.94 2.73
CA ILE A 50 2.44 12.27 3.86
C ILE A 50 3.93 12.07 3.56
N ASP A 51 4.28 11.56 2.37
CA ASP A 51 5.67 11.27 1.99
C ASP A 51 6.55 12.52 1.93
N SER A 52 5.99 13.67 1.57
CA SER A 52 6.72 14.95 1.59
C SER A 52 7.15 15.37 2.99
N HIS A 53 6.40 14.93 4.03
CA HIS A 53 6.72 15.20 5.43
C HIS A 53 7.66 14.17 6.05
N ILE A 54 8.02 13.10 5.35
CA ILE A 54 8.91 12.04 5.84
C ILE A 54 10.01 11.70 4.83
N GLN A 55 10.38 12.66 3.97
CA GLN A 55 11.34 12.48 2.88
C GLN A 55 12.76 12.08 3.34
N GLU A 56 13.10 12.33 4.60
CA GLU A 56 14.38 11.96 5.21
C GLU A 56 14.52 10.45 5.41
N PHE A 57 13.40 9.74 5.47
CA PHE A 57 13.35 8.29 5.55
C PHE A 57 13.51 7.68 4.16
N ASP A 58 14.16 6.50 4.09
CA ASP A 58 14.24 5.79 2.83
C ASP A 58 12.86 5.23 2.41
N GLU A 59 12.75 4.81 1.15
CA GLU A 59 11.47 4.40 0.57
C GLU A 59 10.77 3.29 1.36
N LYS A 60 11.53 2.31 1.86
CA LYS A 60 11.01 1.21 2.67
C LYS A 60 10.41 1.73 3.98
N ASP A 61 11.16 2.59 4.68
CA ASP A 61 10.70 3.17 5.94
C ASP A 61 9.48 4.09 5.73
N ARG A 62 9.47 4.89 4.66
CA ARG A 62 8.34 5.77 4.32
C ARG A 62 7.05 4.99 4.07
N LEU A 63 7.14 3.90 3.32
CA LEU A 63 6.01 3.02 3.05
C LEU A 63 5.42 2.44 4.35
N GLN A 64 6.29 1.95 5.24
CA GLN A 64 5.87 1.36 6.51
C GLN A 64 5.24 2.39 7.46
N ILE A 65 5.85 3.58 7.56
CA ILE A 65 5.33 4.70 8.35
C ILE A 65 3.96 5.11 7.83
N ARG A 66 3.84 5.37 6.52
CA ARG A 66 2.59 5.79 5.88
C ARG A 66 1.47 4.78 6.08
N LYS A 67 1.73 3.49 5.83
CA LYS A 67 0.74 2.41 6.00
C LYS A 67 0.24 2.33 7.45
N SER A 68 1.17 2.36 8.41
CA SER A 68 0.84 2.27 9.84
C SER A 68 0.07 3.52 10.32
N LEU A 69 0.45 4.70 9.82
CA LEU A 69 -0.19 5.97 10.14
C LEU A 69 -1.62 6.01 9.60
N LEU A 70 -1.82 5.72 8.31
CA LEU A 70 -3.14 5.73 7.68
C LEU A 70 -4.07 4.69 8.31
N LYS A 71 -3.57 3.49 8.65
CA LYS A 71 -4.36 2.46 9.34
C LYS A 71 -4.92 2.97 10.67
N LYS A 72 -4.18 3.79 11.42
CA LYS A 72 -4.67 4.36 12.69
C LYS A 72 -5.68 5.47 12.47
N VAL A 73 -5.38 6.37 11.53
CA VAL A 73 -6.15 7.61 11.35
C VAL A 73 -7.49 7.33 10.66
N VAL A 74 -7.53 6.40 9.70
CA VAL A 74 -8.78 6.00 9.02
C VAL A 74 -9.76 5.32 9.99
N ASN A 75 -9.24 4.64 11.01
CA ASN A 75 -10.06 3.99 12.04
C ASN A 75 -10.47 4.94 13.18
N SER A 76 -10.06 6.21 13.12
CA SER A 76 -10.41 7.21 14.13
C SER A 76 -11.68 7.98 13.73
N ASN A 77 -12.41 8.50 14.72
CA ASN A 77 -13.65 9.27 14.47
C ASN A 77 -13.43 10.57 13.68
N HIS A 78 -12.19 11.09 13.64
CA HIS A 78 -11.87 12.32 12.92
C HIS A 78 -10.50 12.19 12.24
N PHE A 79 -10.47 12.34 10.92
CA PHE A 79 -9.23 12.28 10.16
C PHE A 79 -8.38 13.53 10.44
N SER A 80 -7.29 13.34 11.16
CA SER A 80 -6.28 14.35 11.43
C SER A 80 -4.92 13.69 11.66
N ILE A 81 -3.90 14.27 11.05
CA ILE A 81 -2.51 13.82 11.11
C ILE A 81 -1.64 14.98 11.56
N HIS A 82 -0.93 14.79 12.66
CA HIS A 82 0.09 15.71 13.16
C HIS A 82 1.48 15.05 13.10
N ALA A 83 2.54 15.87 13.17
CA ALA A 83 3.90 15.36 13.26
C ALA A 83 4.08 14.45 14.50
N GLY A 84 3.34 14.71 15.58
CA GLY A 84 3.34 13.82 16.75
C GLY A 84 2.78 12.41 16.45
N ASP A 85 1.84 12.26 15.52
CA ASP A 85 1.31 10.96 15.10
C ASP A 85 2.34 10.16 14.28
N VAL A 86 3.06 10.87 13.40
CA VAL A 86 4.21 10.31 12.66
C VAL A 86 5.28 9.84 13.64
N PHE A 87 5.66 10.69 14.60
CA PHE A 87 6.67 10.35 15.60
C PHE A 87 6.30 9.10 16.40
N ARG A 88 5.07 9.02 16.94
CA ARG A 88 4.59 7.83 17.65
C ARG A 88 4.62 6.59 16.78
N THR A 89 4.20 6.72 15.52
CA THR A 89 4.21 5.61 14.57
C THR A 89 5.63 5.13 14.29
N CYS A 90 6.61 6.03 14.16
CA CYS A 90 8.02 5.66 14.02
C CYS A 90 8.57 4.94 15.26
N LEU A 91 8.15 5.34 16.47
CA LEU A 91 8.55 4.68 17.71
C LEU A 91 7.97 3.28 17.86
N GLU A 92 6.79 3.02 17.32
CA GLU A 92 6.15 1.69 17.32
C GLU A 92 6.77 0.74 16.29
N ILE A 93 7.16 1.27 15.13
CA ILE A 93 7.75 0.50 14.03
C ILE A 93 9.09 -0.16 14.40
N ARG A 94 9.81 0.37 15.40
CA ARG A 94 11.09 -0.15 15.97
C ARG A 94 11.90 -1.04 15.02
N ASN A 95 12.72 -0.42 14.20
CA ASN A 95 13.53 -1.18 13.24
C ASN A 95 14.85 -1.74 13.85
N GLY A 96 15.20 -1.42 15.10
CA GLY A 96 16.50 -1.79 15.71
C GLY A 96 17.75 -1.28 14.97
N ASN A 97 17.54 -0.57 13.86
CA ASN A 97 18.53 -0.14 12.90
C ASN A 97 19.07 1.24 13.29
N GLU A 98 20.37 1.33 13.44
CA GLU A 98 21.09 2.58 13.77
C GLU A 98 20.86 3.69 12.73
N LYS A 99 20.75 3.34 11.44
CA LYS A 99 20.44 4.29 10.37
C LYS A 99 19.04 4.88 10.58
N TYR A 100 18.05 4.03 10.90
CA TYR A 100 16.66 4.44 11.14
C TYR A 100 16.57 5.41 12.33
N GLU A 101 17.20 5.07 13.45
CA GLU A 101 17.20 5.92 14.65
C GLU A 101 17.87 7.28 14.39
N THR A 102 18.96 7.28 13.62
CA THR A 102 19.66 8.52 13.24
C THR A 102 18.79 9.40 12.35
N THR A 103 18.08 8.80 11.39
CA THR A 103 17.12 9.52 10.55
C THR A 103 15.95 10.06 11.36
N LEU A 104 15.40 9.27 12.29
CA LEU A 104 14.33 9.73 13.18
C LEU A 104 14.79 10.91 14.04
N ALA A 105 16.00 10.87 14.60
CA ALA A 105 16.58 11.98 15.35
C ALA A 105 16.70 13.25 14.53
N ARG A 106 17.20 13.12 13.29
CA ARG A 106 17.30 14.23 12.36
C ARG A 106 15.92 14.79 12.01
N TRP A 107 14.96 13.92 11.70
CA TRP A 107 13.60 14.31 11.36
C TRP A 107 12.93 15.06 12.51
N VAL A 108 12.96 14.50 13.72
CA VAL A 108 12.38 15.13 14.92
C VAL A 108 13.04 16.50 15.18
N SER A 109 14.36 16.59 15.02
CA SER A 109 15.09 17.86 15.15
C SER A 109 14.70 18.86 14.05
N GLY A 110 14.47 18.43 12.81
CA GLY A 110 13.97 19.31 11.74
C GLY A 110 12.55 19.83 11.99
N GLN A 111 11.78 19.13 12.83
CA GLN A 111 10.45 19.55 13.25
C GLN A 111 10.45 20.49 14.46
N GLN A 112 11.59 20.98 14.97
CA GLN A 112 11.61 21.91 16.11
C GLN A 112 12.89 22.74 16.18
N ASP A 113 12.86 23.87 16.88
CA ASP A 113 14.01 24.78 16.95
C ASP A 113 15.15 24.27 17.87
N ALA A 114 14.96 23.12 18.53
CA ALA A 114 15.91 22.53 19.46
C ALA A 114 16.41 21.16 18.95
N PRO A 115 17.73 20.96 18.78
CA PRO A 115 18.26 19.66 18.36
C PRO A 115 18.02 18.60 19.43
N ILE A 116 17.62 17.40 19.02
CA ILE A 116 17.44 16.25 19.90
C ILE A 116 18.51 15.21 19.58
N SER A 117 19.26 14.82 20.61
CA SER A 117 20.29 13.78 20.47
C SER A 117 19.66 12.38 20.31
N ARG A 118 20.41 11.48 19.67
CA ARG A 118 20.01 10.09 19.51
C ARG A 118 19.91 9.38 20.85
N GLU A 119 20.77 9.73 21.79
CA GLU A 119 20.79 9.22 23.16
C GLU A 119 19.48 9.55 23.86
N ALA A 120 19.01 10.81 23.72
CA ALA A 120 17.71 11.21 24.24
C ALA A 120 16.60 10.33 23.65
N LEU A 121 16.57 10.13 22.32
CA LEU A 121 15.62 9.21 21.64
C LEU A 121 15.64 7.78 22.16
N ARG A 122 16.83 7.20 22.39
CA ARG A 122 16.98 5.85 22.93
C ARG A 122 16.48 5.71 24.36
N HIS A 123 16.63 6.75 25.19
CA HIS A 123 16.06 6.78 26.54
C HIS A 123 14.53 6.77 26.53
N PHE A 124 13.88 7.43 25.56
CA PHE A 124 12.43 7.39 25.40
C PHE A 124 11.93 6.00 24.96
N SER A 125 12.64 5.34 24.05
CA SER A 125 12.31 3.97 23.61
C SER A 125 12.47 2.90 24.70
N ARG A 126 13.05 3.19 25.86
CA ARG A 126 13.24 2.20 26.94
C ARG A 126 12.33 2.40 28.15
N GLY A 127 11.38 3.32 28.12
CA GLY A 127 10.38 3.46 29.18
C GLY A 127 10.92 3.87 30.55
N GLN A 128 12.01 4.66 30.60
CA GLN A 128 12.57 5.17 31.86
C GLN A 128 12.55 6.70 31.82
N GLY A 129 11.62 7.30 32.57
CA GLY A 129 11.57 8.74 32.81
C GLY A 129 12.66 9.18 33.79
N ARG A 130 13.52 10.11 33.37
CA ARG A 130 14.00 11.31 34.10
C ARG A 130 15.06 12.03 33.24
N PRO A 131 15.12 13.37 33.26
CA PRO A 131 16.08 14.12 32.47
C PRO A 131 17.45 14.07 33.17
N VAL A 132 18.45 13.49 32.51
CA VAL A 132 19.85 13.75 32.86
C VAL A 132 20.20 15.11 32.27
N ARG A 133 20.47 16.09 33.14
CA ARG A 133 21.04 17.39 32.74
C ARG A 133 22.49 17.15 32.29
N GLU A 134 22.82 17.50 31.05
CA GLU A 134 24.21 17.60 30.62
C GLU A 134 24.91 18.79 31.31
N PRO A 135 26.14 18.62 31.81
CA PRO A 135 26.97 19.75 32.20
C PRO A 135 27.78 20.27 31.00
N LEU A 136 27.68 21.59 30.79
CA LEU A 136 28.58 22.40 29.97
C LEU A 136 30.05 22.23 30.40
N LYS A 137 30.97 22.12 29.43
CA LYS A 137 32.37 22.62 29.42
C LYS A 137 32.95 22.35 28.03
N HIS A 138 33.20 23.35 27.19
CA HIS A 138 34.21 24.43 27.18
C HIS A 138 35.28 24.15 26.11
N LYS A 139 35.53 25.22 25.36
CA LYS A 139 36.32 25.42 24.15
C LYS A 139 37.80 25.13 24.36
N ARG A 140 38.45 24.47 23.40
CA ARG A 140 39.88 24.68 23.05
C ARG A 140 40.10 24.52 21.55
N GLU A 141 40.45 25.64 20.91
CA GLU A 141 41.27 25.73 19.68
C GLU A 141 42.68 25.17 20.00
N VAL A 142 43.59 24.78 19.10
CA VAL A 142 44.21 25.45 17.93
C VAL A 142 45.11 24.38 17.16
N PRO A 143 46.00 24.69 16.19
CA PRO A 143 45.86 24.82 14.72
C PRO A 143 46.69 23.82 13.84
N GLY A 144 46.46 23.85 12.52
CA GLY A 144 47.53 24.10 11.54
C GLY A 144 47.97 22.99 10.55
N GLY A 145 48.01 23.34 9.25
CA GLY A 145 48.80 22.68 8.17
C GLY A 145 47.98 22.03 7.04
N ILE A 146 47.60 22.72 5.95
CA ILE A 146 48.31 22.84 4.63
C ILE A 146 48.48 21.44 3.95
N THR A 147 47.92 21.06 2.79
CA THR A 147 48.04 21.60 1.40
C THR A 147 47.11 20.85 0.41
N LEU A 148 46.66 21.51 -0.67
CA LEU A 148 46.11 20.98 -1.95
C LEU A 148 47.27 20.52 -2.89
N PRO A 149 47.11 19.94 -4.13
CA PRO A 149 45.94 19.95 -5.04
C PRO A 149 45.67 18.68 -5.92
N SER A 150 44.52 18.72 -6.63
CA SER A 150 44.22 18.28 -8.03
C SER A 150 44.77 16.95 -8.59
N ASN A 151 44.01 16.07 -9.28
CA ASN A 151 43.43 16.28 -10.62
C ASN A 151 42.83 14.94 -11.15
N VAL A 152 42.13 15.05 -12.30
CA VAL A 152 41.93 14.03 -13.37
C VAL A 152 40.54 13.34 -13.49
N THR A 153 39.70 14.03 -14.27
CA THR A 153 39.10 13.61 -15.57
C THR A 153 38.22 12.36 -15.73
N LYS A 154 36.94 12.65 -16.04
CA LYS A 154 36.01 12.05 -17.03
C LYS A 154 36.36 10.69 -17.66
N GLN A 155 35.40 9.77 -17.64
CA GLN A 155 35.09 8.94 -18.81
C GLN A 155 33.57 8.74 -19.01
N THR A 156 33.16 9.17 -20.19
CA THR A 156 31.89 8.93 -20.87
C THR A 156 31.79 7.50 -21.41
N LYS A 157 30.60 6.89 -21.38
CA LYS A 157 30.16 5.95 -22.43
C LYS A 157 28.68 6.14 -22.77
N LYS A 158 28.44 6.49 -24.03
CA LYS A 158 27.16 6.40 -24.75
C LYS A 158 26.86 4.92 -25.04
N ASN A 159 25.59 4.50 -25.04
CA ASN A 159 24.91 4.10 -26.28
C ASN A 159 23.54 3.41 -26.10
N LYS A 160 22.64 3.82 -27.01
CA LYS A 160 21.68 3.03 -27.81
C LYS A 160 20.32 2.67 -27.20
N THR A 161 19.38 3.52 -27.59
CA THR A 161 17.96 3.27 -27.85
C THR A 161 17.67 1.91 -28.49
N PHE A 162 16.65 1.23 -27.98
CA PHE A 162 15.88 0.24 -28.73
C PHE A 162 14.39 0.48 -28.49
N LEU A 163 13.67 0.64 -29.60
CA LEU A 163 12.21 0.65 -29.66
C LEU A 163 11.66 -0.69 -29.16
N ALA A 164 10.63 -0.64 -28.35
CA ALA A 164 9.66 -1.72 -28.23
C ALA A 164 8.28 -1.10 -28.44
N ALA A 165 7.69 -1.42 -29.60
CA ALA A 165 6.30 -1.16 -29.89
C ALA A 165 5.42 -2.09 -29.06
N SER A 166 4.32 -1.55 -28.53
CA SER A 166 3.08 -2.30 -28.37
C SER A 166 1.91 -1.35 -28.51
N LEU A 167 1.25 -1.53 -29.65
CA LEU A 167 -0.09 -1.06 -29.95
C LEU A 167 -1.07 -1.84 -29.08
N ILE A 168 -1.93 -1.14 -28.34
CA ILE A 168 -3.36 -1.48 -28.30
C ILE A 168 -4.12 -0.16 -28.38
N ALA A 169 -4.75 0.04 -29.53
CA ALA A 169 -5.78 1.04 -29.77
C ALA A 169 -7.11 0.46 -29.31
N ILE A 170 -7.93 1.24 -28.57
CA ILE A 170 -9.39 1.08 -28.66
C ILE A 170 -10.05 2.45 -28.75
N SER A 171 -10.89 2.50 -29.78
CA SER A 171 -11.74 3.54 -30.33
C SER A 171 -12.72 4.17 -29.35
N LEU A 172 -12.81 5.49 -29.45
CA LEU A 172 -14.01 6.28 -29.15
C LEU A 172 -15.22 5.70 -29.90
N LEU A 173 -16.16 5.09 -29.17
CA LEU A 173 -17.53 4.92 -29.65
C LEU A 173 -18.48 5.58 -28.66
N ALA A 174 -19.25 6.51 -29.21
CA ALA A 174 -20.17 7.40 -28.55
C ALA A 174 -21.31 6.64 -27.85
N PHE A 175 -21.63 7.04 -26.62
CA PHE A 175 -22.95 6.83 -26.04
C PHE A 175 -23.50 8.17 -25.54
N HIS A 176 -24.70 8.49 -26.02
CA HIS A 176 -25.42 9.73 -25.76
C HIS A 176 -25.89 9.81 -24.28
N PRO A 177 -26.03 11.02 -23.71
CA PRO A 177 -26.50 11.17 -22.34
C PRO A 177 -28.02 11.06 -22.29
N LEU A 178 -28.54 10.12 -21.50
CA LEU A 178 -29.94 10.17 -21.07
C LEU A 178 -30.04 11.05 -19.82
N LYS A 179 -30.51 12.28 -20.03
CA LYS A 179 -30.97 13.18 -18.96
C LYS A 179 -32.34 12.71 -18.46
N ASN A 180 -32.47 12.57 -17.14
CA ASN A 180 -33.57 13.05 -16.29
C ASN A 180 -33.29 12.58 -14.86
N MET A 181 -32.93 13.46 -13.93
CA MET A 181 -33.85 14.22 -13.06
C MET A 181 -34.83 13.30 -12.33
N LEU A 182 -34.62 13.12 -11.02
CA LEU A 182 -35.61 13.46 -10.01
C LEU A 182 -34.92 13.69 -8.65
N SER A 183 -35.28 14.83 -8.07
CA SER A 183 -34.97 15.33 -6.74
C SER A 183 -35.52 14.42 -5.64
N VAL A 184 -34.75 14.17 -4.59
CA VAL A 184 -35.31 13.81 -3.28
C VAL A 184 -34.63 14.61 -2.18
N SER A 185 -35.50 15.22 -1.38
CA SER A 185 -35.27 16.16 -0.30
C SER A 185 -34.46 15.57 0.86
N CYS A 186 -33.63 16.43 1.45
CA CYS A 186 -33.08 16.28 2.79
C CYS A 186 -34.20 16.22 3.83
N GLY A 187 -34.10 15.30 4.79
CA GLY A 187 -35.07 15.16 5.88
C GLY A 187 -34.64 14.16 6.94
N SER A 188 -34.20 14.71 8.08
CA SER A 188 -34.24 14.17 9.45
C SER A 188 -33.51 12.87 9.79
N VAL A 189 -32.45 13.04 10.60
CA VAL A 189 -31.77 12.01 11.38
C VAL A 189 -32.70 11.51 12.49
N ALA A 190 -33.15 10.27 12.39
CA ALA A 190 -33.70 9.52 13.52
C ALA A 190 -32.82 8.30 13.77
N SER A 191 -32.21 8.28 14.96
CA SER A 191 -31.38 7.21 15.46
C SER A 191 -32.21 5.93 15.61
N ALA A 192 -31.94 4.94 14.76
CA ALA A 192 -32.34 3.56 14.97
C ALA A 192 -31.08 2.74 15.22
N ARG A 193 -30.90 2.32 16.48
CA ARG A 193 -29.99 1.23 16.85
C ARG A 193 -30.53 -0.05 16.22
N THR A 194 -30.06 -0.37 15.02
CA THR A 194 -30.22 -1.70 14.47
C THR A 194 -29.13 -2.59 15.05
N THR A 195 -29.58 -3.57 15.82
CA THR A 195 -28.82 -4.71 16.31
C THR A 195 -27.97 -5.32 15.21
N VAL A 196 -26.66 -5.40 15.43
CA VAL A 196 -25.71 -6.13 14.57
C VAL A 196 -25.96 -7.63 14.76
N ALA A 197 -26.98 -8.14 14.06
CA ALA A 197 -27.23 -9.57 13.92
C ALA A 197 -26.88 -9.98 12.48
N ALA A 198 -25.85 -10.84 12.38
CA ALA A 198 -25.43 -11.60 11.20
C ALA A 198 -25.14 -10.81 9.91
N ALA A 199 -23.97 -10.18 9.84
CA ALA A 199 -23.36 -9.88 8.53
C ALA A 199 -23.00 -11.21 7.87
N GLY A 200 -23.85 -11.69 6.95
CA GLY A 200 -23.60 -12.89 6.15
C GLY A 200 -22.21 -12.82 5.50
N ALA A 201 -21.55 -13.96 5.40
CA ALA A 201 -20.24 -14.04 4.80
C ALA A 201 -20.24 -13.42 3.39
N VAL A 202 -19.42 -12.40 3.18
CA VAL A 202 -19.38 -11.61 1.93
C VAL A 202 -18.92 -12.47 0.75
N LEU A 203 -18.15 -13.52 1.03
CA LEU A 203 -17.74 -14.54 0.07
C LEU A 203 -18.51 -15.83 0.32
N PRO A 204 -18.89 -16.58 -0.72
CA PRO A 204 -19.42 -17.94 -0.57
C PRO A 204 -18.35 -18.86 0.04
N GLU A 205 -18.80 -19.91 0.73
CA GLU A 205 -17.94 -20.83 1.50
C GLU A 205 -16.70 -21.30 0.72
N GLY A 206 -16.87 -21.77 -0.52
CA GLY A 206 -15.74 -22.25 -1.34
C GLY A 206 -14.70 -21.19 -1.75
N LEU A 207 -14.99 -19.90 -1.55
CA LEU A 207 -14.03 -18.81 -1.80
C LEU A 207 -13.55 -18.13 -0.51
N GLN A 208 -14.04 -18.55 0.65
CA GLN A 208 -13.54 -18.09 1.94
C GLN A 208 -12.20 -18.73 2.26
N TYR A 209 -11.53 -18.21 3.28
CA TYR A 209 -10.26 -18.76 3.71
C TYR A 209 -10.41 -20.22 4.15
N SER A 210 -9.56 -21.08 3.61
CA SER A 210 -9.30 -22.43 4.08
C SER A 210 -7.79 -22.61 4.23
N ASP A 211 -7.37 -23.41 5.20
CA ASP A 211 -5.98 -23.83 5.26
C ASP A 211 -5.66 -24.68 4.01
N VAL A 212 -4.42 -24.58 3.55
CA VAL A 212 -3.92 -25.29 2.37
C VAL A 212 -2.59 -25.95 2.68
N ASP A 213 -2.34 -27.08 2.02
CA ASP A 213 -1.04 -27.74 2.04
C ASP A 213 0.02 -26.85 1.39
N THR A 214 0.71 -26.06 2.23
CA THR A 214 1.65 -25.04 1.76
C THR A 214 2.84 -25.66 1.02
N ASP A 215 3.25 -26.88 1.39
CA ASP A 215 4.34 -27.59 0.72
C ASP A 215 3.93 -28.02 -0.70
N LYS A 216 2.71 -28.56 -0.88
CA LYS A 216 2.19 -28.86 -2.22
C LYS A 216 1.97 -27.61 -3.06
N LEU A 217 1.46 -26.53 -2.47
CA LEU A 217 1.30 -25.25 -3.16
C LEU A 217 2.66 -24.71 -3.64
N LYS A 218 3.67 -24.73 -2.77
CA LYS A 218 5.02 -24.33 -3.14
C LYS A 218 5.59 -25.20 -4.25
N ALA A 219 5.43 -26.53 -4.17
CA ALA A 219 5.87 -27.45 -5.22
C ALA A 219 5.15 -27.20 -6.56
N SER A 220 3.84 -26.90 -6.52
CA SER A 220 3.03 -26.52 -7.68
C SER A 220 3.55 -25.24 -8.35
N LEU A 221 3.95 -24.23 -7.57
CA LEU A 221 4.55 -22.99 -8.07
C LEU A 221 5.96 -23.20 -8.64
N GLU A 222 6.81 -23.99 -7.98
CA GLU A 222 8.16 -24.32 -8.49
C GLU A 222 8.10 -25.10 -9.81
N LYS A 223 7.14 -26.02 -9.98
CA LYS A 223 6.91 -26.72 -11.26
C LYS A 223 6.60 -25.77 -12.41
N ARG A 224 5.97 -24.62 -12.09
CA ARG A 224 5.67 -23.54 -13.05
C ARG A 224 6.83 -22.55 -13.21
N ASN A 225 7.98 -22.84 -12.61
CA ASN A 225 9.14 -21.95 -12.54
C ASN A 225 8.77 -20.57 -11.98
N SER A 226 7.80 -20.51 -11.05
CA SER A 226 7.27 -19.27 -10.48
C SER A 226 8.20 -18.69 -9.42
N ILE A 227 8.48 -17.39 -9.50
CA ILE A 227 9.17 -16.69 -8.40
C ILE A 227 8.30 -16.60 -7.14
N LEU A 228 6.97 -16.76 -7.26
CA LEU A 228 6.04 -16.69 -6.14
C LEU A 228 6.15 -17.87 -5.17
N ALA A 229 6.90 -18.92 -5.53
CA ALA A 229 7.26 -20.02 -4.63
C ALA A 229 8.27 -19.63 -3.55
N GLU A 230 8.98 -18.50 -3.72
CA GLU A 230 9.90 -18.00 -2.70
C GLU A 230 9.13 -17.48 -1.48
N GLU A 231 9.71 -17.69 -0.30
CA GLU A 231 9.08 -17.43 1.00
C GLU A 231 8.51 -16.01 1.12
N LEU A 232 9.23 -15.00 0.61
CA LEU A 232 8.80 -13.60 0.65
C LEU A 232 7.44 -13.37 -0.02
N TYR A 233 7.20 -14.00 -1.18
CA TYR A 233 5.97 -13.80 -1.94
C TYR A 233 4.88 -14.76 -1.48
N LEU A 234 5.24 -16.03 -1.24
CA LEU A 234 4.33 -17.07 -0.78
C LEU A 234 3.65 -16.66 0.52
N SER A 235 4.43 -16.33 1.55
CA SER A 235 3.91 -15.94 2.86
C SER A 235 3.08 -14.66 2.80
N ALA A 236 3.46 -13.67 1.98
CA ALA A 236 2.71 -12.42 1.84
C ALA A 236 1.31 -12.64 1.24
N ILE A 237 1.20 -13.49 0.20
CA ILE A 237 -0.09 -13.82 -0.42
C ILE A 237 -0.95 -14.66 0.54
N LEU A 238 -0.36 -15.65 1.22
CA LEU A 238 -1.08 -16.46 2.22
C LEU A 238 -1.57 -15.61 3.40
N GLN A 239 -0.76 -14.66 3.86
CA GLN A 239 -1.15 -13.75 4.93
C GLN A 239 -2.30 -12.84 4.49
N ALA A 240 -2.25 -12.29 3.26
CA ALA A 240 -3.35 -11.50 2.73
C ALA A 240 -4.64 -12.33 2.58
N ALA A 241 -4.55 -13.58 2.13
CA ALA A 241 -5.69 -14.49 2.08
C ALA A 241 -6.33 -14.65 3.47
N ARG A 242 -5.52 -14.90 4.50
CA ARG A 242 -5.98 -15.06 5.88
C ARG A 242 -6.61 -13.77 6.44
N ASP A 243 -5.94 -12.63 6.27
CA ASP A 243 -6.37 -11.32 6.81
C ASP A 243 -7.73 -10.87 6.27
N TYR A 244 -8.06 -11.24 5.03
CA TYR A 244 -9.29 -10.82 4.35
C TYR A 244 -10.34 -11.93 4.22
N ASN A 245 -10.12 -13.09 4.83
CA ASN A 245 -10.97 -14.28 4.71
C ASN A 245 -11.24 -14.69 3.23
N VAL A 246 -10.17 -14.76 2.43
CA VAL A 246 -10.21 -15.17 1.01
C VAL A 246 -9.46 -16.49 0.86
N ASN A 247 -9.95 -17.40 0.02
CA ASN A 247 -9.24 -18.64 -0.26
C ASN A 247 -7.84 -18.34 -0.84
N PRO A 248 -6.74 -18.87 -0.26
CA PRO A 248 -5.39 -18.58 -0.75
C PRO A 248 -5.18 -19.03 -2.20
N LEU A 249 -5.76 -20.17 -2.61
CA LEU A 249 -5.64 -20.65 -4.00
C LEU A 249 -6.34 -19.72 -4.98
N LEU A 250 -7.37 -18.97 -4.57
CA LEU A 250 -8.02 -17.97 -5.42
C LEU A 250 -7.06 -16.82 -5.72
N LEU A 251 -6.31 -16.34 -4.72
CA LEU A 251 -5.32 -15.29 -4.95
C LEU A 251 -4.21 -15.76 -5.89
N PHE A 252 -3.70 -16.99 -5.72
CA PHE A 252 -2.74 -17.56 -6.67
C PHE A 252 -3.34 -17.81 -8.07
N ALA A 253 -4.62 -18.14 -8.17
CA ALA A 253 -5.29 -18.28 -9.47
C ALA A 253 -5.35 -16.94 -10.22
N ILE A 254 -5.59 -15.83 -9.50
CA ILE A 254 -5.55 -14.48 -10.07
C ILE A 254 -4.13 -14.16 -10.58
N THR A 255 -3.07 -14.45 -9.83
CA THR A 255 -1.69 -14.23 -10.34
C THR A 255 -1.35 -15.11 -11.54
N GLY A 256 -1.90 -16.32 -11.59
CA GLY A 256 -1.85 -17.21 -12.74
C GLY A 256 -2.49 -16.57 -13.98
N GLN A 257 -3.70 -16.03 -13.83
CA GLN A 257 -4.43 -15.38 -14.92
C GLN A 257 -3.75 -14.09 -15.39
N GLU A 258 -3.26 -13.27 -14.46
CA GLU A 258 -2.75 -11.92 -14.74
C GLU A 258 -1.31 -11.93 -15.26
N GLN A 259 -0.46 -12.82 -14.73
CA GLN A 259 0.98 -12.80 -14.95
C GLN A 259 1.59 -14.19 -15.13
N ALA A 260 0.77 -15.21 -15.45
CA ALA A 260 1.21 -16.59 -15.65
C ALA A 260 2.06 -17.13 -14.48
N PHE A 261 1.69 -16.76 -13.25
CA PHE A 261 2.44 -17.07 -12.01
C PHE A 261 3.83 -16.44 -11.93
N VAL A 262 4.17 -15.48 -12.78
CA VAL A 262 5.46 -14.78 -12.78
C VAL A 262 6.66 -15.74 -12.88
N PRO A 263 6.87 -16.38 -14.06
CA PRO A 263 8.02 -17.24 -14.26
C PRO A 263 9.35 -16.51 -14.01
N ARG A 264 10.29 -17.17 -13.35
CA ARG A 264 11.65 -16.65 -13.04
C ARG A 264 12.40 -16.21 -14.30
N THR A 265 12.04 -16.76 -15.46
CA THR A 265 12.61 -16.41 -16.77
C THR A 265 12.14 -15.05 -17.30
N TYR A 266 11.11 -14.44 -16.72
CA TYR A 266 10.67 -13.12 -17.15
C TYR A 266 11.73 -12.07 -16.82
N LYS A 267 12.04 -11.21 -17.80
CA LYS A 267 13.06 -10.15 -17.67
C LYS A 267 12.88 -9.27 -16.43
N ASN A 268 11.62 -9.06 -16.01
CA ASN A 268 11.26 -8.23 -14.86
C ASN A 268 10.58 -9.06 -13.75
N ALA A 269 10.82 -10.37 -13.64
CA ALA A 269 10.12 -11.27 -12.72
C ALA A 269 10.02 -10.70 -11.30
N ALA A 270 11.13 -10.21 -10.71
CA ALA A 270 11.12 -9.62 -9.37
C ALA A 270 10.22 -8.36 -9.25
N LYS A 271 10.15 -7.52 -10.29
CA LYS A 271 9.27 -6.35 -10.30
C LYS A 271 7.81 -6.74 -10.48
N ILE A 272 7.54 -7.71 -11.36
CA ILE A 272 6.19 -8.23 -11.58
C ILE A 272 5.68 -8.89 -10.29
N ALA A 273 6.54 -9.61 -9.58
CA ALA A 273 6.22 -10.27 -8.31
C ALA A 273 5.83 -9.29 -7.18
N ASN A 274 6.15 -8.01 -7.29
CA ASN A 274 5.65 -6.99 -6.35
C ASN A 274 4.19 -6.57 -6.61
N ASN A 275 3.67 -6.82 -7.82
CA ASN A 275 2.26 -6.63 -8.15
C ASN A 275 1.80 -7.69 -9.18
N PRO A 276 1.72 -8.97 -8.78
CA PRO A 276 1.42 -10.06 -9.70
C PRO A 276 -0.07 -10.12 -10.08
N PHE A 277 -0.90 -9.29 -9.44
CA PHE A 277 -2.35 -9.22 -9.59
C PHE A 277 -2.81 -8.12 -10.56
N ASN A 278 -1.87 -7.29 -11.06
CA ASN A 278 -2.16 -6.05 -11.78
C ASN A 278 -3.15 -5.11 -11.06
N VAL A 279 -3.08 -5.03 -9.72
CA VAL A 279 -3.90 -4.03 -9.01
C VAL A 279 -3.46 -2.62 -9.40
N TYR A 280 -4.42 -1.71 -9.53
CA TYR A 280 -4.20 -0.37 -10.08
C TYR A 280 -3.56 -0.40 -11.49
N HIS A 281 -4.25 -1.07 -12.42
CA HIS A 281 -3.93 -1.18 -13.85
C HIS A 281 -2.81 -2.16 -14.20
N SER A 282 -1.59 -1.94 -13.70
CA SER A 282 -0.45 -2.78 -14.06
C SER A 282 0.70 -2.65 -13.08
N TRP A 283 1.55 -3.68 -13.02
CA TRP A 283 2.82 -3.61 -12.28
C TRP A 283 3.76 -2.52 -12.80
N THR A 284 3.60 -2.06 -14.06
CA THR A 284 4.39 -0.96 -14.63
C THR A 284 3.95 0.41 -14.13
N GLU A 285 2.65 0.57 -13.85
CA GLU A 285 2.08 1.83 -13.34
C GLU A 285 2.08 1.87 -11.81
N TYR A 286 1.83 0.72 -11.18
CA TYR A 286 1.83 0.54 -9.73
C TYR A 286 2.74 -0.62 -9.32
N ASN A 287 4.01 -0.30 -9.05
CA ASN A 287 4.99 -1.23 -8.48
C ASN A 287 5.22 -0.87 -7.01
N THR A 288 4.73 -1.71 -6.10
CA THR A 288 4.79 -1.53 -4.64
C THR A 288 5.61 -2.68 -4.04
N ASP A 289 5.16 -3.29 -2.94
CA ASP A 289 5.59 -4.61 -2.49
C ASP A 289 4.44 -5.64 -2.58
N ILE A 290 4.80 -6.92 -2.54
CA ILE A 290 3.83 -8.02 -2.63
C ILE A 290 2.78 -8.01 -1.50
N SER A 291 3.12 -7.56 -0.30
CA SER A 291 2.16 -7.52 0.82
C SER A 291 1.06 -6.49 0.58
N ASP A 292 1.43 -5.34 0.01
CA ASP A 292 0.49 -4.30 -0.38
C ASP A 292 -0.40 -4.74 -1.54
N SER A 293 0.19 -5.21 -2.66
CA SER A 293 -0.60 -5.63 -3.83
C SER A 293 -1.50 -6.83 -3.54
N ALA A 294 -1.05 -7.81 -2.76
CA ALA A 294 -1.87 -8.95 -2.34
C ALA A 294 -3.03 -8.51 -1.43
N GLY A 295 -2.79 -7.60 -0.48
CA GLY A 295 -3.84 -7.05 0.38
C GLY A 295 -4.89 -6.26 -0.41
N ILE A 296 -4.46 -5.47 -1.40
CA ILE A 296 -5.38 -4.75 -2.30
C ILE A 296 -6.20 -5.74 -3.13
N ALA A 297 -5.58 -6.78 -3.68
CA ALA A 297 -6.27 -7.80 -4.46
C ALA A 297 -7.33 -8.53 -3.62
N ALA A 298 -6.96 -9.02 -2.43
CA ALA A 298 -7.86 -9.71 -1.51
C ALA A 298 -9.04 -8.83 -1.08
N ASN A 299 -8.78 -7.58 -0.67
CA ASN A 299 -9.83 -6.62 -0.33
C ASN A 299 -10.74 -6.34 -1.53
N THR A 300 -10.18 -6.26 -2.74
CA THR A 300 -10.96 -6.04 -3.97
C THR A 300 -11.91 -7.21 -4.22
N VAL A 301 -11.44 -8.46 -4.10
CA VAL A 301 -12.27 -9.67 -4.23
C VAL A 301 -13.45 -9.64 -3.25
N VAL A 302 -13.20 -9.35 -1.97
CA VAL A 302 -14.25 -9.23 -0.94
C VAL A 302 -15.25 -8.12 -1.30
N ASN A 303 -14.76 -6.93 -1.63
CA ASN A 303 -15.63 -5.79 -1.90
C ASN A 303 -16.49 -6.00 -3.16
N LEU A 304 -15.94 -6.61 -4.21
CA LEU A 304 -16.67 -6.87 -5.46
C LEU A 304 -17.70 -7.99 -5.32
N SER A 305 -17.51 -8.89 -4.34
CA SER A 305 -18.44 -9.99 -4.02
C SER A 305 -19.72 -9.54 -3.31
N ARG A 306 -19.75 -8.32 -2.75
CA ARG A 306 -20.94 -7.79 -2.08
C ARG A 306 -22.14 -7.70 -3.03
N ASN A 307 -23.32 -7.93 -2.46
CA ASN A 307 -24.63 -7.86 -3.13
C ASN A 307 -24.71 -8.76 -4.37
N ARG A 308 -23.92 -9.85 -4.40
CA ARG A 308 -24.01 -10.88 -5.42
C ARG A 308 -25.37 -11.58 -5.32
N PRO A 309 -26.17 -11.64 -6.40
CA PRO A 309 -27.36 -12.49 -6.45
C PRO A 309 -26.99 -13.97 -6.25
N GLU A 310 -27.81 -14.74 -5.54
CA GLU A 310 -27.50 -16.13 -5.18
C GLU A 310 -27.25 -17.03 -6.40
N ASP A 311 -27.96 -16.77 -7.49
CA ASP A 311 -27.94 -17.49 -8.77
C ASP A 311 -26.80 -17.10 -9.71
N VAL A 312 -26.01 -16.07 -9.37
CA VAL A 312 -24.88 -15.62 -10.20
C VAL A 312 -23.57 -16.20 -9.68
N ASP A 313 -22.79 -16.79 -10.58
CA ASP A 313 -21.45 -17.30 -10.26
C ASP A 313 -20.57 -16.21 -9.60
N PRO A 314 -19.88 -16.51 -8.48
CA PRO A 314 -19.10 -15.53 -7.74
C PRO A 314 -17.97 -14.89 -8.54
N LEU A 315 -17.25 -15.66 -9.36
CA LEU A 315 -16.13 -15.14 -10.14
C LEU A 315 -16.63 -14.32 -11.33
N VAL A 316 -17.74 -14.71 -11.95
CA VAL A 316 -18.45 -13.87 -12.94
C VAL A 316 -18.89 -12.54 -12.30
N TRP A 317 -19.44 -12.58 -11.09
CA TRP A 317 -19.86 -11.37 -10.37
C TRP A 317 -18.69 -10.46 -9.99
N ILE A 318 -17.54 -11.03 -9.61
CA ILE A 318 -16.32 -10.24 -9.37
C ILE A 318 -15.82 -9.62 -10.68
N ASN A 319 -15.83 -10.39 -11.78
CA ASN A 319 -15.26 -9.96 -13.06
C ASN A 319 -15.91 -8.70 -13.63
N ARG A 320 -17.20 -8.44 -13.35
CA ARG A 320 -17.92 -7.22 -13.79
C ARG A 320 -17.17 -5.90 -13.53
N LYS A 321 -16.26 -5.91 -12.54
CA LYS A 321 -15.47 -4.76 -12.10
C LYS A 321 -13.99 -5.07 -11.88
N TYR A 322 -13.57 -6.33 -11.93
CA TYR A 322 -12.16 -6.68 -11.71
C TYR A 322 -11.33 -6.43 -12.98
N ALA A 323 -11.78 -6.98 -14.11
CA ALA A 323 -11.11 -6.88 -15.41
C ALA A 323 -12.09 -6.49 -16.52
N GLU A 324 -11.57 -5.94 -17.62
CA GLU A 324 -12.36 -5.64 -18.82
C GLU A 324 -12.65 -6.90 -19.65
N ASP A 325 -11.77 -7.92 -19.54
CA ASP A 325 -11.93 -9.17 -20.26
C ASP A 325 -13.07 -10.03 -19.64
N SER A 326 -14.15 -10.17 -20.40
CA SER A 326 -15.27 -11.07 -20.06
C SER A 326 -14.85 -12.52 -19.76
N LYS A 327 -13.71 -12.99 -20.29
CA LYS A 327 -13.19 -14.35 -20.07
C LYS A 327 -12.26 -14.48 -18.86
N TRP A 328 -11.94 -13.38 -18.18
CA TRP A 328 -11.09 -13.42 -16.99
C TRP A 328 -11.61 -14.38 -15.92
N SER A 329 -12.93 -14.37 -15.65
CA SER A 329 -13.54 -15.29 -14.67
C SER A 329 -13.38 -16.76 -15.08
N VAL A 330 -13.42 -17.07 -16.37
CA VAL A 330 -13.23 -18.43 -16.89
C VAL A 330 -11.81 -18.90 -16.63
N GLY A 331 -10.82 -18.06 -16.94
CA GLY A 331 -9.41 -18.35 -16.71
C GLY A 331 -9.09 -18.53 -15.23
N VAL A 332 -9.52 -17.60 -14.37
CA VAL A 332 -9.36 -17.73 -12.91
C VAL A 332 -10.04 -18.98 -12.38
N SER A 333 -11.26 -19.29 -12.82
CA SER A 333 -11.99 -20.49 -12.38
C SER A 333 -11.26 -21.77 -12.77
N GLN A 334 -10.68 -21.82 -13.97
CA GLN A 334 -9.92 -22.98 -14.42
C GLN A 334 -8.67 -23.17 -13.57
N ILE A 335 -7.87 -22.11 -13.41
CA ILE A 335 -6.63 -22.16 -12.64
C ILE A 335 -6.91 -22.49 -11.17
N PHE A 336 -7.98 -21.93 -10.59
CA PHE A 336 -8.39 -22.22 -9.22
C PHE A 336 -8.68 -23.71 -9.01
N ARG A 337 -9.44 -24.34 -9.92
CA ARG A 337 -9.71 -25.78 -9.85
C ARG A 337 -8.46 -26.63 -10.05
N GLU A 338 -7.55 -26.22 -10.92
CA GLU A 338 -6.25 -26.89 -11.12
C GLU A 338 -5.43 -26.86 -9.83
N LEU A 339 -5.34 -25.70 -9.16
CA LEU A 339 -4.64 -25.57 -7.88
C LEU A 339 -5.32 -26.40 -6.77
N GLN A 340 -6.66 -26.41 -6.70
CA GLN A 340 -7.39 -27.24 -5.74
C GLN A 340 -7.07 -28.73 -5.93
N ALA A 341 -6.99 -29.21 -7.18
CA ALA A 341 -6.66 -30.60 -7.48
C ALA A 341 -5.21 -30.95 -7.16
N GLU A 342 -4.27 -30.02 -7.32
CA GLU A 342 -2.84 -30.24 -7.05
C GLU A 342 -2.49 -30.16 -5.55
N VAL A 343 -3.15 -29.27 -4.81
CA VAL A 343 -2.82 -28.96 -3.42
C VAL A 343 -3.70 -29.71 -2.42
N GLY A 344 -4.99 -29.88 -2.73
CA GLY A 344 -5.99 -30.39 -1.80
C GLY A 344 -6.32 -29.40 -0.68
N GLU A 345 -7.50 -29.57 -0.08
CA GLU A 345 -7.85 -28.92 1.20
C GLU A 345 -7.32 -29.80 2.34
N THR A 346 -6.71 -29.19 3.36
CA THR A 346 -6.17 -29.90 4.54
C THR A 346 -7.17 -29.95 5.68
#